data_AF-A7TD12-F1
#
_entry.id   AF-A7TD12-F1
#
_cell.length_a   1.000
_cell.length_b   1.000
_cell.length_c   1.000
_cell.angle_alpha   90.00
_cell.angle_beta   90.00
_cell.angle_gamma   90.00
#
_symmetry.space_group_name_H-M   'P 1'
#
loop_
_entity.id
_entity.type
_entity.pdbx_description
1 polymer ?
#
loop_
_entity_poly.entity_id
_entity_poly.type
_entity_poly.pdbx_seq_one_letter_code
_entity_poly.pdbx_strand_id
1 'polypeptide(L)'
;AIYRAQQLDKIFAKNGIVGELFCIPITIKDNIDIIGMETTSGSYALKGTLPIKDAKLVKKLKEENAIIIAKTTMDELAMGMNGFSSFNGRAGNPYDTTKNPGGSSAGAAASISANFAVIAIGTDNSGSIRIPAAFNGIYGIRPTQNSISSDGIFPMGNIDGTAGVMTRTVTDLAISLKVLS
;
A
#
# COMPACT_ATOMS: atom_id res chain seq x y z
N ALA A 1 5.50 10.63 -9.14
CA ALA A 1 4.68 9.90 -10.13
C ALA A 1 4.91 10.37 -11.56
N ILE A 2 4.60 11.63 -11.93
CA ILE A 2 4.68 12.13 -13.33
C ILE A 2 6.06 11.92 -13.95
N TYR A 3 7.14 12.28 -13.25
CA TYR A 3 8.51 12.04 -13.74
C TYR A 3 8.77 10.56 -14.06
N ARG A 4 8.28 9.63 -13.22
CA ARG A 4 8.43 8.19 -13.47
C ARG A 4 7.64 7.77 -14.71
N ALA A 5 6.41 8.24 -14.88
CA ALA A 5 5.62 7.97 -16.09
C ALA A 5 6.36 8.42 -17.37
N GLN A 6 6.92 9.63 -17.37
CA GLN A 6 7.71 10.14 -18.49
C GLN A 6 8.97 9.29 -18.80
N GLN A 7 9.59 8.67 -17.79
CA GLN A 7 10.67 7.72 -18.04
C GLN A 7 10.15 6.41 -18.65
N LEU A 8 8.98 5.93 -18.20
CA LEU A 8 8.35 4.74 -18.73
C LEU A 8 7.88 4.95 -20.17
N ASP A 9 7.40 6.13 -20.55
CA ASP A 9 7.07 6.47 -21.95
C ASP A 9 8.28 6.29 -22.87
N LYS A 10 9.48 6.72 -22.42
CA LYS A 10 10.73 6.54 -23.17
C LYS A 10 11.15 5.07 -23.28
N ILE A 11 10.89 4.27 -22.25
CA ILE A 11 11.15 2.83 -22.27
C ILE A 11 10.18 2.15 -23.23
N PHE A 12 8.88 2.49 -23.15
CA PHE A 12 7.84 1.94 -24.00
C PHE A 12 8.13 2.19 -25.48
N ALA A 13 8.53 3.41 -25.85
CA ALA A 13 8.88 3.76 -27.22
C ALA A 13 10.03 2.92 -27.82
N LYS A 14 10.88 2.31 -26.98
CA LYS A 14 12.04 1.50 -27.40
C LYS A 14 11.79 0.00 -27.28
N ASN A 15 11.16 -0.42 -26.19
CA ASN A 15 11.13 -1.82 -25.75
C ASN A 15 9.70 -2.37 -25.56
N GLY A 16 8.66 -1.54 -25.69
CA GLY A 16 7.29 -1.90 -25.32
C GLY A 16 7.12 -2.08 -23.81
N ILE A 17 6.21 -2.98 -23.43
CA ILE A 17 5.90 -3.30 -22.02
C ILE A 17 7.05 -4.12 -21.42
N VAL A 18 7.57 -3.68 -20.27
CA VAL A 18 8.67 -4.37 -19.56
C VAL A 18 8.30 -4.56 -18.09
N GLY A 19 8.14 -5.81 -17.67
CA GLY A 19 7.71 -6.17 -16.32
C GLY A 19 6.20 -6.36 -16.19
N GLU A 20 5.79 -7.08 -15.15
CA GLU A 20 4.40 -7.48 -14.89
C GLU A 20 3.53 -6.29 -14.44
N LEU A 21 4.15 -5.22 -13.92
CA LEU A 21 3.46 -4.04 -13.38
C LEU A 21 3.80 -2.75 -14.13
N PHE A 22 4.20 -2.84 -15.40
CA PHE A 22 4.59 -1.68 -16.20
C PHE A 22 3.49 -0.61 -16.22
N CYS A 23 3.82 0.60 -15.77
CA CYS A 23 2.92 1.75 -15.67
C CYS A 23 1.72 1.57 -14.71
N ILE A 24 1.66 0.48 -13.92
CA ILE A 24 0.53 0.25 -13.02
C ILE A 24 0.59 1.21 -11.83
N PRO A 25 -0.46 2.03 -11.57
CA PRO A 25 -0.53 2.91 -10.41
C PRO A 25 -0.75 2.13 -9.11
N ILE A 26 0.11 2.39 -8.12
CA ILE A 26 0.11 1.71 -6.82
C ILE A 26 0.07 2.74 -5.69
N THR A 27 -0.72 2.43 -4.66
CA THR A 27 -0.66 3.12 -3.37
C THR A 27 -0.05 2.24 -2.28
N ILE A 28 0.65 2.85 -1.33
CA ILE A 28 1.41 2.13 -0.30
C ILE A 28 1.00 2.64 1.08
N LYS A 29 0.71 1.73 2.03
CA LYS A 29 0.39 2.09 3.42
C LYS A 29 1.52 2.87 4.09
N ASP A 30 1.16 3.82 4.96
CA ASP A 30 2.11 4.81 5.43
C ASP A 30 3.29 4.26 6.28
N ASN A 31 3.14 3.08 6.87
CA ASN A 31 4.16 2.40 7.65
C ASN A 31 5.18 1.60 6.80
N ILE A 32 5.25 1.84 5.49
CA ILE A 32 6.19 1.16 4.58
C ILE A 32 7.12 2.21 3.95
N ASP A 33 8.43 1.97 4.05
CA ASP A 33 9.45 2.91 3.63
C ASP A 33 9.55 3.08 2.12
N ILE A 34 9.60 4.35 1.70
CA ILE A 34 9.83 4.77 0.31
C ILE A 34 10.78 5.95 0.33
N ILE A 35 11.91 5.86 -0.37
CA ILE A 35 12.85 6.99 -0.49
C ILE A 35 12.12 8.18 -1.13
N GLY A 36 12.28 9.36 -0.53
CA GLY A 36 11.69 10.60 -1.01
C GLY A 36 10.23 10.81 -0.61
N MET A 37 9.66 9.93 0.23
CA MET A 37 8.35 10.12 0.85
C MET A 37 8.48 9.90 2.36
N GLU A 38 7.74 10.68 3.16
CA GLU A 38 7.73 10.45 4.61
C GLU A 38 7.11 9.09 4.95
N THR A 39 7.60 8.47 6.03
CA THR A 39 6.99 7.31 6.68
C THR A 39 6.59 7.75 8.09
N THR A 40 5.33 8.15 8.27
CA THR A 40 4.84 8.61 9.58
C THR A 40 4.12 7.52 10.36
N SER A 41 3.81 6.39 9.70
CA SER A 41 2.96 5.33 10.26
C SER A 41 1.63 5.86 10.82
N GLY A 42 1.10 6.92 10.21
CA GLY A 42 -0.09 7.63 10.68
C GLY A 42 0.08 8.42 12.00
N SER A 43 1.30 8.56 12.51
CA SER A 43 1.58 9.26 13.76
C SER A 43 2.23 10.61 13.56
N TYR A 44 1.66 11.66 14.17
CA TYR A 44 2.24 13.00 14.16
C TYR A 44 3.63 13.04 14.79
N ALA A 45 3.94 12.11 15.71
CA ALA A 45 5.25 11.99 16.33
C ALA A 45 6.36 11.60 15.34
N LEU A 46 6.02 10.97 14.22
CA LEU A 46 6.96 10.52 13.19
C LEU A 46 6.96 11.43 11.94
N LYS A 47 6.28 12.58 12.00
CA LYS A 47 6.29 13.58 10.93
C LYS A 47 7.72 13.97 10.54
N GLY A 48 8.00 14.05 9.24
CA GLY A 48 9.33 14.38 8.73
C GLY A 48 10.31 13.20 8.70
N THR A 49 9.89 11.99 9.07
CA THR A 49 10.74 10.79 8.97
C THR A 49 10.93 10.41 7.50
N LEU A 50 12.13 10.66 6.97
CA LEU A 50 12.50 10.36 5.59
C LEU A 50 13.39 9.10 5.53
N PRO A 51 12.92 8.01 4.91
CA PRO A 51 13.72 6.81 4.76
C PRO A 51 14.94 7.01 3.86
N ILE A 52 16.08 6.44 4.25
CA ILE A 52 17.31 6.44 3.46
C ILE A 52 17.37 5.29 2.44
N LYS A 53 16.47 4.30 2.57
CA LYS A 53 16.34 3.17 1.65
C LYS A 53 14.86 2.84 1.42
N ASP A 54 14.55 2.27 0.26
CA ASP A 54 13.22 1.72 0.00
C ASP A 54 13.03 0.43 0.82
N ALA A 55 11.80 0.17 1.24
CA ALA A 55 11.42 -1.17 1.70
C ALA A 55 11.69 -2.19 0.59
N LYS A 56 12.02 -3.44 0.97
CA LYS A 56 12.37 -4.47 -0.03
C LYS A 56 11.22 -4.75 -1.00
N LEU A 57 9.98 -4.71 -0.52
CA LEU A 57 8.78 -4.82 -1.37
C LEU A 57 8.65 -3.64 -2.33
N VAL A 58 8.99 -2.42 -1.90
CA VAL A 58 8.91 -1.20 -2.72
C VAL A 58 9.95 -1.25 -3.84
N LYS A 59 11.15 -1.75 -3.53
CA LYS A 59 12.19 -2.00 -4.53
C LYS A 59 11.69 -2.98 -5.62
N LYS A 60 11.11 -4.13 -5.24
CA LYS A 60 10.53 -5.09 -6.19
C LYS A 60 9.47 -4.44 -7.09
N LEU A 61 8.56 -3.64 -6.53
CA LEU A 61 7.53 -2.93 -7.31
C LEU A 61 8.14 -1.94 -8.31
N LYS A 62 9.17 -1.18 -7.90
CA LYS A 62 9.86 -0.24 -8.79
C LYS A 62 10.61 -0.95 -9.92
N GLU A 63 11.21 -2.11 -9.64
CA GLU A 63 11.89 -2.99 -10.62
C GLU A 63 10.90 -3.52 -11.67
N GLU A 64 9.66 -3.84 -11.28
CA GLU A 64 8.57 -4.20 -12.19
C GLU A 64 7.90 -2.99 -12.88
N ASN A 65 8.54 -1.81 -12.83
CA ASN A 65 8.08 -0.59 -13.48
C ASN A 65 6.69 -0.07 -13.02
N ALA A 66 6.28 -0.42 -11.80
CA ALA A 66 5.10 0.17 -11.19
C ALA A 66 5.30 1.67 -10.87
N ILE A 67 4.20 2.41 -10.83
CA ILE A 67 4.18 3.84 -10.48
C ILE A 67 3.54 4.00 -9.11
N ILE A 68 4.36 4.26 -8.10
CA ILE A 68 3.86 4.62 -6.78
C ILE A 68 3.36 6.08 -6.81
N ILE A 69 2.08 6.27 -6.51
CA ILE A 69 1.42 7.59 -6.62
C ILE A 69 1.19 8.25 -5.26
N ALA A 70 1.06 7.48 -4.17
CA ALA A 70 0.78 8.02 -2.84
C ALA A 70 1.14 7.05 -1.71
N LYS A 71 1.43 7.63 -0.54
CA LYS A 71 1.31 6.97 0.76
C LYS A 71 -0.14 7.11 1.24
N THR A 72 -0.71 6.07 1.86
CA THR A 72 -2.12 6.09 2.27
C THR A 72 -2.27 6.16 3.78
N THR A 73 -3.30 6.90 4.23
CA THR A 73 -3.75 6.90 5.62
C THR A 73 -3.94 5.50 6.18
N MET A 74 -3.70 5.35 7.48
CA MET A 74 -3.81 4.11 8.24
C MET A 74 -4.18 4.43 9.68
N ASP A 75 -4.65 3.46 10.45
CA ASP A 75 -4.73 3.66 11.90
C ASP A 75 -3.32 3.88 12.48
N GLU A 76 -3.20 4.81 13.44
CA GLU A 76 -1.92 5.24 14.00
C GLU A 76 -1.09 4.04 14.52
N LEU A 77 0.17 3.96 14.07
CA LEU A 77 1.10 2.86 14.39
C LEU A 77 0.55 1.47 14.05
N ALA A 78 -0.38 1.39 13.10
CA ALA A 78 -1.13 0.21 12.72
C ALA A 78 -2.09 -0.32 13.79
N MET A 79 -2.32 0.45 14.87
CA MET A 79 -3.17 0.09 16.00
C MET A 79 -4.57 0.70 15.83
N GLY A 80 -5.51 -0.11 15.36
CA GLY A 80 -6.90 0.31 15.17
C GLY A 80 -7.55 -0.37 13.98
N MET A 81 -8.88 -0.26 13.89
CA MET A 81 -9.69 -0.90 12.84
C MET A 81 -10.68 0.10 12.21
N ASN A 82 -10.47 1.40 12.39
CA ASN A 82 -11.48 2.42 12.07
C ASN A 82 -10.98 3.49 11.09
N GLY A 83 -9.69 3.52 10.77
CA GLY A 83 -9.09 4.47 9.82
C GLY A 83 -8.81 5.84 10.40
N PHE A 84 -8.43 5.92 11.69
CA PHE A 84 -8.09 7.17 12.36
C PHE A 84 -6.61 7.24 12.73
N SER A 85 -6.01 8.40 12.45
CA SER A 85 -4.60 8.67 12.76
C SER A 85 -4.41 10.11 13.20
N SER A 86 -3.45 10.35 14.08
CA SER A 86 -3.12 11.71 14.51
C SER A 86 -2.51 12.54 13.38
N PHE A 87 -1.87 11.90 12.39
CA PHE A 87 -1.22 12.59 11.28
C PHE A 87 -2.17 12.98 10.14
N ASN A 88 -3.06 12.07 9.73
CA ASN A 88 -3.95 12.26 8.56
C ASN A 88 -5.41 12.49 8.95
N GLY A 89 -5.76 12.37 10.23
CA GLY A 89 -7.15 12.41 10.69
C GLY A 89 -7.90 11.13 10.31
N ARG A 90 -9.10 11.28 9.77
CA ARG A 90 -10.01 10.17 9.48
C ARG A 90 -10.10 9.86 7.99
N ALA A 91 -9.95 8.59 7.63
CA ALA A 91 -10.37 8.06 6.33
C ALA A 91 -11.86 7.66 6.36
N GLY A 92 -12.61 7.98 5.30
CA GLY A 92 -13.99 7.54 5.11
C GLY A 92 -14.11 6.36 4.14
N ASN A 93 -15.19 5.59 4.24
CA ASN A 93 -15.50 4.55 3.27
C ASN A 93 -16.01 5.17 1.95
N PRO A 94 -15.51 4.81 0.76
CA PRO A 94 -15.98 5.37 -0.51
C PRO A 94 -17.47 5.12 -0.82
N TYR A 95 -18.10 4.08 -0.24
CA TYR A 95 -19.53 3.84 -0.40
C TYR A 95 -20.41 4.72 0.50
N ASP A 96 -19.89 5.15 1.65
CA ASP A 96 -20.52 6.11 2.56
C ASP A 96 -19.41 6.78 3.37
N THR A 97 -19.08 8.01 3.02
CA THR A 97 -17.94 8.72 3.61
C THR A 97 -18.15 9.04 5.08
N THR A 98 -19.37 8.91 5.62
CA THR A 98 -19.64 9.04 7.06
C THR A 98 -19.20 7.80 7.84
N LYS A 99 -19.01 6.65 7.20
CA LYS A 99 -18.65 5.37 7.82
C LYS A 99 -17.14 5.10 7.80
N ASN A 100 -16.71 4.18 8.65
CA ASN A 100 -15.32 3.73 8.73
C ASN A 100 -15.00 2.82 7.52
N PRO A 101 -13.83 2.96 6.89
CA PRO A 101 -13.36 2.07 5.83
C PRO A 101 -12.74 0.77 6.38
N GLY A 102 -12.81 0.51 7.69
CA GLY A 102 -12.02 -0.53 8.35
C GLY A 102 -10.55 -0.10 8.53
N GLY A 103 -9.72 -0.98 9.08
CA GLY A 103 -8.32 -0.67 9.36
C GLY A 103 -7.50 -1.91 9.71
N SER A 104 -6.19 -1.80 9.95
CA SER A 104 -5.43 -0.55 9.95
C SER A 104 -4.98 -0.05 8.58
N SER A 105 -5.18 -0.80 7.49
CA SER A 105 -4.83 -0.35 6.12
C SER A 105 -5.96 0.44 5.44
N ALA A 106 -6.57 1.37 6.18
CA ALA A 106 -7.78 2.09 5.83
C ALA A 106 -7.72 2.82 4.47
N GLY A 107 -6.74 3.71 4.30
CA GLY A 107 -6.58 4.49 3.08
C GLY A 107 -6.16 3.64 1.88
N ALA A 108 -5.47 2.52 2.11
CA ALA A 108 -5.07 1.58 1.07
C ALA A 108 -6.28 0.83 0.49
N ALA A 109 -7.24 0.41 1.31
CA ALA A 109 -8.47 -0.18 0.78
C ALA A 109 -9.39 0.88 0.14
N ALA A 110 -9.53 2.04 0.79
CA ALA A 110 -10.35 3.13 0.29
C ALA A 110 -9.85 3.66 -1.07
N SER A 111 -8.52 3.72 -1.30
CA SER A 111 -7.95 4.17 -2.58
C SER A 111 -8.33 3.26 -3.74
N ILE A 112 -8.43 1.94 -3.51
CA ILE A 112 -8.82 0.96 -4.52
C ILE A 112 -10.31 0.99 -4.79
N SER A 113 -11.14 1.06 -3.74
CA SER A 113 -12.58 1.19 -3.89
C SER A 113 -12.97 2.51 -4.60
N ALA A 114 -12.24 3.60 -4.34
CA ALA A 114 -12.42 4.89 -5.00
C ALA A 114 -11.73 5.02 -6.38
N ASN A 115 -11.09 3.97 -6.91
CA ASN A 115 -10.37 3.98 -8.20
C ASN A 115 -9.20 4.98 -8.30
N PHE A 116 -8.54 5.30 -7.19
CA PHE A 116 -7.33 6.13 -7.22
C PHE A 116 -6.11 5.35 -7.70
N ALA A 117 -6.08 4.03 -7.50
CA ALA A 117 -5.02 3.13 -7.96
C ALA A 117 -5.58 1.76 -8.35
N VAL A 118 -4.73 0.93 -8.97
CA VAL A 118 -5.08 -0.46 -9.34
C VAL A 118 -4.70 -1.43 -8.23
N ILE A 119 -3.56 -1.18 -7.58
CA ILE A 119 -3.02 -2.01 -6.50
C ILE A 119 -2.76 -1.15 -5.27
N ALA A 120 -3.09 -1.67 -4.10
CA ALA A 120 -2.65 -1.10 -2.84
C ALA A 120 -1.91 -2.13 -2.00
N ILE A 121 -0.83 -1.69 -1.36
CA ILE A 121 -0.09 -2.51 -0.40
C ILE A 121 -0.44 -2.07 1.01
N GLY A 122 -0.94 -3.02 1.81
CA GLY A 122 -1.23 -2.85 3.22
C GLY A 122 -0.34 -3.72 4.10
N THR A 123 -0.58 -3.67 5.41
CA THR A 123 -0.02 -4.61 6.38
C THR A 123 -1.15 -5.21 7.21
N ASP A 124 -1.06 -6.50 7.54
CA ASP A 124 -2.02 -7.26 8.33
C ASP A 124 -1.29 -7.92 9.50
N ASN A 125 -1.61 -7.54 10.73
CA ASN A 125 -1.23 -8.28 11.94
C ASN A 125 -2.41 -9.14 12.40
N SER A 126 -3.55 -8.50 12.64
CA SER A 126 -4.76 -9.15 13.20
C SER A 126 -6.02 -8.91 12.35
N GLY A 127 -5.86 -8.67 11.05
CA GLY A 127 -6.97 -8.38 10.12
C GLY A 127 -6.77 -7.13 9.29
N SER A 128 -5.65 -6.41 9.45
CA SER A 128 -5.47 -5.06 8.90
C SER A 128 -5.42 -4.95 7.37
N ILE A 129 -5.50 -6.05 6.62
CA ILE A 129 -5.78 -6.06 5.17
C ILE A 129 -7.20 -6.60 4.92
N ARG A 130 -7.55 -7.72 5.57
CA ARG A 130 -8.81 -8.43 5.34
C ARG A 130 -10.04 -7.61 5.77
N ILE A 131 -9.97 -6.95 6.92
CA ILE A 131 -11.05 -6.10 7.46
C ILE A 131 -11.33 -4.91 6.52
N PRO A 132 -10.35 -4.06 6.16
CA PRO A 132 -10.63 -2.93 5.29
C PRO A 132 -10.98 -3.40 3.87
N ALA A 133 -10.43 -4.51 3.37
CA ALA A 133 -10.88 -5.08 2.09
C ALA A 133 -12.38 -5.44 2.10
N ALA A 134 -12.86 -6.10 3.16
CA ALA A 134 -14.27 -6.44 3.32
C ALA A 134 -15.17 -5.20 3.39
N PHE A 135 -14.75 -4.18 4.15
CA PHE A 135 -15.53 -2.95 4.31
C PHE A 135 -15.62 -2.13 3.03
N ASN A 136 -14.58 -2.18 2.19
CA ASN A 136 -14.50 -1.44 0.93
C ASN A 136 -14.91 -2.29 -0.29
N GLY A 137 -15.45 -3.50 -0.09
CA GLY A 137 -15.96 -4.35 -1.16
C GLY A 137 -14.91 -4.69 -2.22
N ILE A 138 -13.66 -4.92 -1.79
CA ILE A 138 -12.53 -5.26 -2.66
C ILE A 138 -11.87 -6.56 -2.20
N TYR A 139 -10.95 -7.09 -3.02
CA TYR A 139 -10.17 -8.27 -2.67
C TYR A 139 -8.93 -7.86 -1.88
N GLY A 140 -8.60 -8.63 -0.85
CA GLY A 140 -7.40 -8.44 -0.06
C GLY A 140 -6.83 -9.77 0.39
N ILE A 141 -5.51 -9.94 0.30
CA ILE A 141 -4.82 -11.15 0.75
C ILE A 141 -3.78 -10.82 1.81
N ARG A 142 -3.91 -11.51 2.95
CA ARG A 142 -2.81 -11.69 3.92
C ARG A 142 -2.07 -12.97 3.50
N PRO A 143 -0.88 -12.89 2.91
CA PRO A 143 -0.12 -14.08 2.52
C PRO A 143 0.43 -14.83 3.75
N THR A 144 1.03 -15.98 3.50
CA THR A 144 1.83 -16.68 4.51
C THR A 144 2.90 -15.72 5.06
N GLN A 145 3.12 -15.78 6.37
CA GLN A 145 4.12 -14.95 7.02
C GLN A 145 5.48 -15.16 6.38
N ASN A 146 6.24 -14.07 6.20
CA ASN A 146 7.54 -14.02 5.53
C ASN A 146 7.54 -14.35 4.02
N SER A 147 6.39 -14.61 3.37
CA SER A 147 6.34 -14.67 1.90
C SER A 147 6.69 -13.33 1.26
N ILE A 148 6.24 -12.22 1.85
CA ILE A 148 6.69 -10.88 1.49
C ILE A 148 7.64 -10.39 2.60
N SER A 149 8.81 -9.87 2.21
CA SER A 149 9.79 -9.35 3.15
C SER A 149 9.25 -8.16 3.93
N SER A 150 9.51 -8.15 5.25
CA SER A 150 9.19 -7.05 6.16
C SER A 150 10.27 -5.97 6.26
N ASP A 151 11.38 -6.07 5.52
CA ASP A 151 12.45 -5.05 5.54
C ASP A 151 11.93 -3.71 5.03
N GLY A 152 12.07 -2.66 5.86
CA GLY A 152 11.53 -1.33 5.63
C GLY A 152 10.03 -1.18 5.96
N ILE A 153 9.47 -2.05 6.81
CA ILE A 153 8.12 -1.87 7.36
C ILE A 153 8.24 -1.50 8.84
N PHE A 154 7.62 -0.38 9.23
CA PHE A 154 7.52 0.01 10.63
C PHE A 154 6.59 -0.98 11.38
N PRO A 155 7.08 -1.63 12.46
CA PRO A 155 6.34 -2.70 13.13
C PRO A 155 5.24 -2.14 14.04
N MET A 156 4.14 -2.89 14.20
CA MET A 156 3.11 -2.61 15.21
C MET A 156 3.56 -3.04 16.63
N GLY A 157 4.58 -3.88 16.75
CA GLY A 157 5.13 -4.38 18.02
C GLY A 157 5.23 -5.91 18.09
N ASN A 158 4.37 -6.65 17.36
CA ASN A 158 4.41 -8.11 17.27
C ASN A 158 5.07 -8.60 15.98
N ILE A 159 5.73 -9.77 16.04
CA ILE A 159 6.43 -10.39 14.89
C ILE A 159 5.50 -11.05 13.86
N ASP A 160 4.19 -11.08 14.10
CA ASP A 160 3.17 -11.79 13.30
C ASP A 160 2.60 -10.99 12.10
N GLY A 161 3.05 -9.74 11.95
CA GLY A 161 2.65 -8.86 10.86
C GLY A 161 3.21 -9.29 9.51
N THR A 162 2.42 -9.14 8.45
CA THR A 162 2.89 -9.32 7.07
C THR A 162 2.31 -8.25 6.17
N ALA A 163 3.07 -7.86 5.14
CA ALA A 163 2.53 -7.07 4.04
C ALA A 163 1.59 -7.92 3.20
N GLY A 164 0.70 -7.26 2.47
CA GLY A 164 -0.17 -7.94 1.52
C GLY A 164 -0.85 -6.96 0.58
N VAL A 165 -1.64 -7.51 -0.33
CA VAL A 165 -2.15 -6.81 -1.51
C VAL A 165 -3.66 -6.61 -1.38
N MET A 166 -4.14 -5.47 -1.86
CA MET A 166 -5.57 -5.19 -2.09
C MET A 166 -5.80 -4.69 -3.52
N THR A 167 -6.84 -5.21 -4.19
CA THR A 167 -7.18 -4.93 -5.61
C THR A 167 -8.68 -5.07 -5.87
N ARG A 168 -9.15 -4.60 -7.04
CA ARG A 168 -10.55 -4.78 -7.48
C ARG A 168 -10.84 -6.15 -8.10
N THR A 169 -9.82 -6.90 -8.52
CA THR A 169 -9.97 -8.22 -9.13
C THR A 169 -9.01 -9.24 -8.50
N VAL A 170 -9.42 -10.51 -8.50
CA VAL A 170 -8.56 -11.63 -8.03
C VAL A 170 -7.35 -11.81 -8.94
N THR A 171 -7.48 -11.52 -10.24
CA THR A 171 -6.37 -11.59 -11.20
C THR A 171 -5.26 -10.61 -10.83
N ASP A 172 -5.62 -9.34 -10.58
CA ASP A 172 -4.63 -8.32 -10.17
C ASP A 172 -3.98 -8.69 -8.84
N LEU A 173 -4.77 -9.27 -7.92
CA LEU A 173 -4.29 -9.74 -6.62
C LEU A 173 -3.20 -10.81 -6.79
N ALA A 174 -3.45 -11.80 -7.66
CA ALA A 174 -2.54 -12.90 -7.92
C ALA A 174 -1.25 -12.43 -8.62
N ILE A 175 -1.35 -11.57 -9.63
CA ILE A 175 -0.19 -10.98 -10.34
C ILE A 175 0.68 -10.20 -9.35
N SER A 176 0.06 -9.33 -8.55
CA SER A 176 0.77 -8.51 -7.56
C SER A 176 1.45 -9.37 -6.49
N LEU A 177 0.78 -10.42 -6.01
CA LEU A 177 1.35 -11.32 -5.01
C LEU A 177 2.55 -12.09 -5.57
N LYS A 178 2.48 -12.54 -6.83
CA LYS A 178 3.59 -13.21 -7.53
C LYS A 178 4.82 -12.30 -7.61
N VAL A 179 4.63 -11.02 -7.92
CA VAL A 179 5.72 -10.03 -7.97
C VAL A 179 6.39 -9.83 -6.60
N LEU A 180 5.58 -9.81 -5.53
CA LEU A 180 6.07 -9.44 -4.19
C LEU A 180 6.67 -10.59 -3.39
N SER A 181 6.21 -11.82 -3.65
CA SER A 181 6.73 -13.04 -3.01
C SER A 181 8.13 -13.36 -3.53
#